data_AF-A0A7K9JKY8-F1
#
_entry.id   AF-A0A7K9JKY8-F1
#
_cell.length_a   1.000
_cell.length_b   1.000
_cell.length_c   1.000
_cell.angle_alpha   90.00
_cell.angle_beta   90.00
_cell.angle_gamma   90.00
#
_symmetry.space_group_name_H-M   'P 1'
#
loop_
_entity.id
_entity.type
_entity.pdbx_description
1 polymer ?
#
loop_
_entity_poly.entity_id
_entity_poly.type
_entity_poly.pdbx_seq_one_letter_code
_entity_poly.pdbx_strand_id
1 'polypeptide(L)'
;YPTWKRTLARRARESQMKRFCRAQAIQRRLEEIEVTFRELEQQGIKLEKLLRDENGSPADQQTQWTNQLLYLVQKKNNLMMEESDLMIAVQELKLEEQQCQLDEKLRSYLNKEDTLKTPEDEKAEQEILKQLVEVVNKRNVLIQLQEEKRLSEL
;
A
#
# COMPACT_ATOMS: atom_id res chain seq x y z
N TYR A 1 -3.26 15.41 -39.08
CA TYR A 1 -2.96 14.38 -38.06
C TYR A 1 -3.98 14.47 -36.94
N PRO A 2 -4.62 13.38 -36.51
CA PRO A 2 -5.70 13.46 -35.54
C PRO A 2 -5.16 13.83 -34.16
N THR A 3 -5.62 14.96 -33.61
CA THR A 3 -5.20 15.52 -32.32
C THR A 3 -5.54 14.60 -31.14
N TRP A 4 -6.58 13.77 -31.27
CA TRP A 4 -7.03 12.84 -30.22
C TRP A 4 -5.99 11.78 -29.85
N LYS A 5 -5.19 11.28 -30.81
CA LYS A 5 -4.09 10.33 -30.52
C LYS A 5 -3.03 10.94 -29.60
N ARG A 6 -2.71 12.24 -29.82
CA ARG A 6 -1.77 12.99 -28.97
C ARG A 6 -2.34 13.23 -27.57
N THR A 7 -3.64 13.53 -27.47
CA THR A 7 -4.32 13.72 -26.18
C THR A 7 -4.38 12.43 -25.36
N LEU A 8 -4.68 11.28 -25.98
CA LEU A 8 -4.69 9.98 -25.31
C LEU A 8 -3.31 9.58 -24.79
N ALA A 9 -2.26 9.72 -25.61
CA ALA A 9 -0.89 9.46 -25.19
C ALA A 9 -0.43 10.40 -24.05
N ARG A 10 -0.87 11.66 -24.05
CA ARG A 10 -0.60 12.59 -22.95
C ARG A 10 -1.27 12.13 -21.65
N ARG A 11 -2.55 11.76 -21.71
CA ARG A 11 -3.29 11.25 -20.54
C ARG A 11 -2.69 9.97 -19.97
N ALA A 12 -2.24 9.05 -20.82
CA ALA A 12 -1.56 7.83 -20.39
C ALA A 12 -0.27 8.15 -19.61
N ARG A 13 0.57 9.05 -20.13
CA ARG A 13 1.79 9.51 -19.45
C ARG A 13 1.48 10.24 -18.14
N GLU A 14 0.47 11.11 -18.12
CA GLU A 14 0.03 11.79 -16.89
C GLU A 14 -0.43 10.79 -15.83
N SER A 15 -1.19 9.77 -16.20
CA SER A 15 -1.64 8.70 -15.29
C SER A 15 -0.47 7.87 -14.76
N GLN A 16 0.48 7.51 -15.62
CA GLN A 16 1.69 6.79 -15.22
C GLN A 16 2.54 7.63 -14.24
N MET A 17 2.72 8.92 -14.52
CA MET A 17 3.44 9.84 -13.63
C MET A 17 2.75 9.95 -12.26
N LYS A 18 1.42 10.09 -12.24
CA LYS A 18 0.66 10.14 -10.97
C LYS A 18 0.86 8.88 -10.13
N ARG A 19 0.81 7.69 -10.76
CA ARG A 19 1.05 6.41 -10.08
C ARG A 19 2.47 6.32 -9.54
N PHE A 20 3.45 6.73 -10.33
CA PHE A 20 4.85 6.78 -9.90
C PHE A 20 5.05 7.73 -8.69
N CYS A 21 4.52 8.94 -8.75
CA CYS A 21 4.60 9.90 -7.63
C CYS A 21 3.90 9.36 -6.38
N ARG A 22 2.75 8.70 -6.52
CA ARG A 22 2.05 8.03 -5.40
C ARG A 22 2.92 6.93 -4.78
N ALA A 23 3.52 6.08 -5.60
CA ALA A 23 4.43 5.02 -5.13
C ALA A 23 5.64 5.60 -4.39
N GLN A 24 6.26 6.65 -4.94
CA GLN A 24 7.40 7.31 -4.31
C GLN A 24 7.03 7.95 -2.97
N ALA A 25 5.87 8.60 -2.87
CA ALA A 25 5.39 9.19 -1.62
C ALA A 25 5.16 8.12 -0.54
N ILE A 26 4.57 6.99 -0.90
CA ILE A 26 4.37 5.86 0.02
C ILE A 26 5.72 5.29 0.49
N GLN A 27 6.65 5.05 -0.44
CA GLN A 27 7.97 4.53 -0.13
C GLN A 27 8.71 5.43 0.85
N ARG A 28 8.72 6.74 0.58
CA ARG A 28 9.32 7.73 1.48
C ARG A 28 8.69 7.67 2.87
N ARG A 29 7.36 7.56 2.95
CA ARG A 29 6.67 7.51 4.24
C ARG A 29 6.99 6.25 5.04
N LEU A 30 7.10 5.09 4.37
CA LEU A 30 7.54 3.85 5.00
C LEU A 30 8.96 3.96 5.55
N GLU A 31 9.88 4.58 4.83
CA GLU A 31 11.25 4.84 5.30
C GLU A 31 11.25 5.78 6.52
N GLU A 32 10.43 6.83 6.51
CA GLU A 32 10.25 7.71 7.67
C GLU A 32 9.74 6.94 8.90
N ILE A 33 8.73 6.07 8.72
CA ILE A 33 8.21 5.22 9.79
C ILE A 33 9.30 4.30 10.32
N GLU A 34 10.06 3.63 9.44
CA GLU A 34 11.14 2.72 9.85
C GLU A 34 12.20 3.42 10.71
N VAL A 35 12.61 4.63 10.33
CA VAL A 35 13.55 5.44 11.13
C VAL A 35 12.97 5.74 12.50
N THR A 36 11.72 6.24 12.57
CA THR A 36 11.09 6.54 13.86
C THR A 36 10.89 5.30 14.73
N PHE A 37 10.63 4.14 14.12
CA PHE A 37 10.47 2.87 14.84
C PHE A 37 11.77 2.45 15.52
N ARG A 38 12.91 2.57 14.80
CA ARG A 38 14.24 2.30 15.37
C ARG A 38 14.58 3.23 16.53
N GLU A 39 14.20 4.50 16.45
CA GLU A 39 14.39 5.46 17.55
C GLU A 39 13.57 5.09 18.79
N LEU A 40 12.29 4.70 18.61
CA LEU A 40 11.43 4.26 19.70
C LEU A 40 11.92 2.96 20.33
N GLU A 41 12.45 2.03 19.53
CA GLU A 41 13.04 0.80 20.03
C GLU A 41 14.28 1.08 20.89
N GLN A 42 15.16 2.00 20.47
CA GLN A 42 16.30 2.43 21.28
C GLN A 42 15.88 3.11 22.58
N GLN A 43 14.84 3.94 22.55
CA GLN A 43 14.26 4.54 23.74
C GLN A 43 13.66 3.48 24.67
N GLY A 44 12.94 2.50 24.12
CA GLY A 44 12.37 1.37 24.85
C GLY A 44 13.44 0.54 25.56
N ILE A 45 14.52 0.19 24.86
CA ILE A 45 15.66 -0.56 25.45
C ILE A 45 16.28 0.21 26.63
N LYS A 46 16.43 1.54 26.51
CA LYS A 46 16.95 2.37 27.61
C LYS A 46 16.00 2.36 28.81
N LEU A 47 14.70 2.52 28.56
CA LEU A 47 13.67 2.52 29.59
C LEU A 47 13.57 1.17 30.30
N GLU A 48 13.62 0.06 29.56
CA GLU A 48 13.62 -1.29 30.14
C GLU A 48 14.83 -1.57 31.01
N LYS A 49 16.02 -1.07 30.61
CA LYS A 49 17.24 -1.18 31.43
C LYS A 49 17.09 -0.43 32.75
N LEU A 50 16.63 0.83 32.68
CA LEU A 50 16.37 1.65 33.87
C LEU A 50 15.36 0.97 34.81
N LEU A 51 14.27 0.42 34.26
CA LEU A 51 13.26 -0.31 35.02
C LEU A 51 13.80 -1.58 35.71
N ARG A 52 14.80 -2.26 35.12
CA ARG A 52 15.41 -3.46 35.72
C ARG A 52 16.46 -3.14 36.78
N ASP A 53 17.20 -2.06 36.60
CA ASP A 53 18.27 -1.65 37.51
C ASP A 53 17.72 -0.98 38.78
N GLU A 54 16.53 -0.39 38.73
CA GLU A 54 15.89 0.35 39.82
C GLU A 54 14.79 -0.45 40.55
N ASN A 55 15.08 -1.69 40.96
CA ASN A 55 14.19 -2.53 41.78
C ASN A 55 13.88 -2.00 43.21
N GLY A 56 14.21 -0.73 43.52
CA GLY A 56 14.01 -0.09 44.83
C GLY A 56 13.62 1.39 44.78
N SER A 57 13.18 1.89 43.62
CA SER A 57 12.86 3.31 43.43
C SER A 57 11.49 3.72 44.00
N PRO A 58 11.30 5.01 44.34
CA PRO A 58 10.02 5.52 44.87
C PRO A 58 8.85 5.26 43.91
N ALA A 59 7.66 5.01 44.46
CA ALA A 59 6.44 4.72 43.68
C ALA A 59 6.12 5.78 42.59
N ASP A 60 6.47 7.04 42.83
CA ASP A 60 6.29 8.13 41.86
C ASP A 60 7.18 7.97 40.62
N GLN A 61 8.42 7.49 40.80
CA GLN A 61 9.37 7.27 39.71
C GLN A 61 8.95 6.04 38.87
N GLN A 62 8.45 5.00 39.53
CA GLN A 62 7.86 3.84 38.87
C GLN A 62 6.61 4.22 38.05
N THR A 63 5.78 5.13 38.57
CA THR A 63 4.61 5.66 37.86
C THR A 63 5.01 6.49 36.64
N GLN A 64 6.07 7.29 36.73
CA GLN A 64 6.58 8.06 35.58
C GLN A 64 7.09 7.15 34.45
N TRP A 65 7.84 6.10 34.80
CA TRP A 65 8.37 5.18 33.80
C TRP A 65 7.33 4.28 33.16
N THR A 66 6.34 3.84 33.93
CA THR A 66 5.20 3.10 33.37
C THR A 66 4.39 3.96 32.39
N ASN A 67 4.19 5.25 32.70
CA ASN A 67 3.57 6.19 31.76
C ASN A 67 4.43 6.40 30.49
N GLN A 68 5.76 6.49 30.63
CA GLN A 68 6.66 6.58 29.47
C GLN A 68 6.62 5.31 28.60
N LEU A 69 6.55 4.13 29.22
CA LEU A 69 6.42 2.87 28.51
C LEU A 69 5.09 2.81 27.75
N LEU A 70 4.00 3.19 28.40
CA LEU A 70 2.68 3.26 27.77
C LEU A 70 2.69 4.21 26.56
N TYR A 71 3.32 5.38 26.69
CA TYR A 71 3.49 6.32 25.59
C TYR A 71 4.27 5.71 24.41
N LEU A 72 5.39 5.03 24.67
CA LEU A 72 6.18 4.37 23.63
C LEU A 72 5.38 3.27 22.92
N VAL A 73 4.63 2.46 23.68
CA VAL A 73 3.77 1.40 23.12
C VAL A 73 2.67 1.99 22.26
N GLN A 74 1.97 3.02 22.74
CA GLN A 74 0.92 3.71 21.97
C GLN A 74 1.46 4.30 20.67
N LYS A 75 2.63 4.96 20.74
CA LYS A 75 3.27 5.55 19.57
C LYS A 75 3.71 4.48 18.57
N LYS A 76 4.25 3.34 19.05
CA LYS A 76 4.61 2.20 18.21
C LYS A 76 3.38 1.58 17.54
N ASN A 77 2.28 1.42 18.27
CA ASN A 77 1.02 0.90 17.72
C ASN A 77 0.48 1.81 16.62
N ASN A 78 0.50 3.14 16.82
CA ASN A 78 0.08 4.10 15.81
C ASN A 78 0.92 4.01 14.53
N LEU A 79 2.25 3.89 14.67
CA LEU A 79 3.15 3.71 13.52
C LEU A 79 2.89 2.38 12.79
N MET A 80 2.64 1.28 13.51
CA MET A 80 2.28 0.01 12.88
C MET A 80 0.93 0.06 12.16
N MET A 81 -0.05 0.78 12.70
CA MET A 81 -1.32 1.00 12.00
C MET A 81 -1.12 1.79 10.70
N GLU A 82 -0.33 2.88 10.75
CA GLU A 82 0.00 3.68 9.58
C GLU A 82 0.78 2.88 8.53
N GLU A 83 1.77 2.08 8.95
CA GLU A 83 2.53 1.18 8.08
C GLU A 83 1.59 0.18 7.39
N SER A 84 0.68 -0.44 8.13
CA SER A 84 -0.32 -1.36 7.57
C SER A 84 -1.18 -0.69 6.49
N ASP A 85 -1.62 0.55 6.71
CA ASP A 85 -2.42 1.30 5.72
C ASP A 85 -1.61 1.64 4.46
N LEU A 86 -0.35 2.02 4.63
CA LEU A 86 0.57 2.25 3.52
C LEU A 86 0.83 0.95 2.74
N MET A 87 0.95 -0.19 3.43
CA MET A 87 1.13 -1.50 2.80
C MET A 87 -0.09 -1.92 1.97
N ILE A 88 -1.31 -1.59 2.41
CA ILE A 88 -2.52 -1.77 1.60
C ILE A 88 -2.44 -0.89 0.34
N ALA A 89 -2.05 0.39 0.48
CA ALA A 89 -1.89 1.29 -0.66
C ALA A 89 -0.81 0.80 -1.67
N VAL A 90 0.26 0.13 -1.19
CA VAL A 90 1.23 -0.54 -2.07
C VAL A 90 0.57 -1.68 -2.87
N GLN A 91 -0.29 -2.48 -2.24
CA GLN A 91 -0.99 -3.56 -2.94
C GLN A 91 -1.99 -3.01 -3.97
N GLU A 92 -2.71 -1.94 -3.64
CA GLU A 92 -3.58 -1.24 -4.60
C GLU A 92 -2.79 -0.78 -5.83
N LEU A 93 -1.64 -0.13 -5.63
CA LEU A 93 -0.78 0.32 -6.73
C LEU A 93 -0.30 -0.84 -7.62
N LYS A 94 0.05 -1.99 -7.02
CA LYS A 94 0.42 -3.20 -7.78
C LYS A 94 -0.74 -3.70 -8.63
N LEU A 95 -1.96 -3.70 -8.08
CA LEU A 95 -3.17 -4.10 -8.81
C LEU A 95 -3.53 -3.08 -9.90
N GLU A 96 -3.31 -1.78 -9.68
CA GLU A 96 -3.44 -0.73 -10.71
C GLU A 96 -2.47 -0.92 -11.87
N GLU A 97 -1.21 -1.25 -11.57
CA GLU A 97 -0.20 -1.55 -12.59
C GLU A 97 -0.55 -2.81 -13.39
N GLN A 98 -0.95 -3.89 -12.71
CA GLN A 98 -1.42 -5.11 -13.37
C GLN A 98 -2.61 -4.84 -14.28
N GLN A 99 -3.60 -4.08 -13.80
CA GLN A 99 -4.75 -3.72 -14.63
C GLN A 99 -4.32 -2.91 -15.87
N CYS A 100 -3.43 -1.93 -15.71
CA CYS A 100 -2.94 -1.12 -16.83
C CYS A 100 -2.28 -1.98 -17.91
N GLN A 101 -1.44 -2.94 -17.52
CA GLN A 101 -0.77 -3.85 -18.44
C GLN A 101 -1.75 -4.78 -19.16
N LEU A 102 -2.77 -5.28 -18.44
CA LEU A 102 -3.83 -6.12 -19.01
C LEU A 102 -4.71 -5.33 -19.99
N ASP A 103 -5.09 -4.10 -19.65
CA ASP A 103 -5.87 -3.22 -20.52
C ASP A 103 -5.10 -2.85 -21.80
N GLU A 104 -3.80 -2.61 -21.71
CA GLU A 104 -2.94 -2.36 -22.88
C GLU A 104 -2.87 -3.59 -23.80
N LYS A 105 -2.69 -4.80 -23.23
CA LYS A 105 -2.72 -6.05 -24.00
C LYS A 105 -4.08 -6.25 -24.65
N LEU A 106 -5.18 -6.09 -23.92
CA LEU A 106 -6.54 -6.24 -24.45
C LEU A 106 -6.80 -5.26 -25.60
N ARG A 107 -6.40 -3.99 -25.45
CA ARG A 107 -6.48 -2.99 -26.53
C ARG A 107 -5.69 -3.40 -27.77
N SER A 108 -4.55 -4.07 -27.61
CA SER A 108 -3.77 -4.54 -28.77
C SER A 108 -4.54 -5.57 -29.61
N TYR A 109 -5.28 -6.47 -28.95
CA TYR A 109 -6.14 -7.45 -29.62
C TYR A 109 -7.40 -6.80 -30.21
N LEU A 110 -8.07 -5.92 -29.47
CA LEU A 110 -9.28 -5.22 -29.93
C LEU A 110 -9.02 -4.25 -31.11
N ASN A 111 -7.79 -3.76 -31.27
CA ASN A 111 -7.42 -2.93 -32.42
C ASN A 111 -7.09 -3.77 -33.67
N LYS A 112 -6.98 -5.11 -33.57
CA LYS A 112 -6.90 -5.99 -34.74
C LYS A 112 -8.27 -6.11 -35.38
N GLU A 113 -8.30 -6.16 -36.70
CA GLU A 113 -9.54 -6.39 -37.46
C GLU A 113 -10.06 -7.81 -37.19
N ASP A 114 -11.36 -7.97 -36.95
CA ASP A 114 -11.93 -9.26 -36.53
C ASP A 114 -11.73 -10.37 -37.57
N THR A 115 -11.60 -10.01 -38.85
CA THR A 115 -11.30 -10.94 -39.96
C THR A 115 -9.88 -11.50 -39.90
N LEU A 116 -8.97 -10.86 -39.15
CA LEU A 116 -7.58 -11.25 -38.97
C LEU A 116 -7.33 -11.92 -37.61
N LYS A 117 -8.36 -12.07 -36.77
CA LYS A 117 -8.22 -12.69 -35.45
C LYS A 117 -8.16 -14.21 -35.58
N THR A 118 -7.15 -14.77 -34.95
CA THR A 118 -6.99 -16.23 -34.82
C THR A 118 -7.79 -16.74 -33.62
N PRO A 119 -8.20 -18.03 -33.60
CA PRO A 119 -8.84 -18.61 -32.41
C PRO A 119 -7.91 -18.59 -31.18
N GLU A 120 -6.59 -18.51 -31.38
CA GLU A 120 -5.61 -18.27 -30.32
C GLU A 120 -5.71 -16.85 -29.75
N ASP A 121 -5.91 -15.83 -30.61
CA ASP A 121 -6.14 -14.45 -30.18
C ASP A 121 -7.42 -14.34 -29.34
N GLU A 122 -8.51 -14.99 -29.76
CA GLU A 122 -9.78 -15.01 -29.00
C GLU A 122 -9.63 -15.64 -27.61
N LYS A 123 -8.87 -16.74 -27.52
CA LYS A 123 -8.55 -17.38 -26.23
C LYS A 123 -7.70 -16.46 -25.34
N ALA A 124 -6.74 -15.75 -25.93
CA ALA A 124 -5.92 -14.79 -25.20
C ALA A 124 -6.75 -13.60 -24.67
N GLU A 125 -7.69 -13.07 -25.47
CA GLU A 125 -8.64 -12.04 -25.03
C GLU A 125 -9.48 -12.52 -23.84
N GLN A 126 -10.03 -13.73 -23.90
CA GLN A 126 -10.82 -14.33 -22.80
C GLN A 126 -10.01 -14.50 -21.51
N GLU A 127 -8.76 -14.97 -21.62
CA GLU A 127 -7.88 -15.12 -20.47
C GLU A 127 -7.50 -13.76 -19.85
N ILE A 128 -7.25 -12.74 -20.66
CA ILE A 128 -6.99 -11.37 -20.17
C ILE A 128 -8.23 -10.82 -19.44
N LEU A 129 -9.43 -11.01 -19.98
CA LEU A 129 -10.68 -10.60 -19.32
C LEU A 129 -10.86 -11.30 -17.97
N LYS A 130 -10.57 -12.60 -17.90
CA LYS A 130 -10.61 -13.35 -16.64
C LYS A 130 -9.62 -12.79 -15.62
N GLN A 131 -8.38 -12.49 -16.04
CA GLN A 131 -7.38 -11.87 -15.16
C GLN A 131 -7.79 -10.47 -14.69
N LEU A 132 -8.45 -9.68 -15.54
CA LEU A 132 -9.01 -8.38 -15.15
C LEU A 132 -10.08 -8.53 -14.05
N VAL A 133 -10.97 -9.51 -14.17
CA VAL A 133 -11.96 -9.84 -13.13
C VAL A 133 -11.27 -10.26 -11.83
N GLU A 134 -10.21 -11.07 -11.90
CA GLU A 134 -9.41 -11.44 -10.73
C GLU A 134 -8.76 -10.23 -10.04
N VAL A 135 -8.26 -9.26 -10.81
CA VAL A 135 -7.71 -8.00 -10.25
C VAL A 135 -8.79 -7.21 -9.52
N VAL A 136 -10.00 -7.11 -10.08
CA VAL A 136 -11.14 -6.45 -9.41
C VAL A 136 -11.50 -7.18 -8.12
N ASN A 137 -11.56 -8.51 -8.13
CA ASN A 137 -11.83 -9.30 -6.94
C ASN A 137 -10.77 -9.09 -5.85
N LYS A 138 -9.47 -9.05 -6.22
CA LYS A 138 -8.39 -8.75 -5.27
C LYS A 138 -8.55 -7.37 -4.65
N ARG A 139 -8.97 -6.34 -5.41
CA ARG A 139 -9.27 -5.01 -4.84
C ARG A 139 -10.47 -5.05 -3.90
N ASN A 140 -11.52 -5.79 -4.23
CA ASN A 140 -12.67 -5.94 -3.34
C ASN A 140 -12.26 -6.53 -1.98
N VAL A 141 -11.35 -7.51 -1.96
CA VAL A 141 -10.81 -8.06 -0.71
C VAL A 141 -10.06 -7.00 0.11
N LEU A 142 -9.26 -6.13 -0.54
CA LEU A 142 -8.57 -5.03 0.15
C LEU A 142 -9.55 -4.04 0.77
N ILE A 143 -10.62 -3.69 0.05
CA ILE A 143 -11.68 -2.79 0.55
C ILE A 143 -12.38 -3.42 1.75
N GLN A 144 -12.71 -4.72 1.68
CA GLN A 144 -13.32 -5.45 2.80
C GLN A 144 -12.41 -5.44 4.03
N LEU A 145 -11.12 -5.71 3.86
CA LEU A 145 -10.15 -5.66 4.96
C LEU A 145 -10.08 -4.27 5.62
N GLN A 146 -10.10 -3.20 4.82
CA GLN A 146 -10.12 -1.83 5.33
C GLN A 146 -11.41 -1.52 6.09
N GLU A 147 -12.55 -1.99 5.60
CA GLU A 147 -13.84 -1.80 6.26
C GLU A 147 -13.93 -2.59 7.57
N GLU A 148 -13.46 -3.83 7.60
CA GLU A 148 -13.36 -4.63 8.83
C GLU A 148 -12.47 -3.94 9.88
N LYS A 149 -11.30 -3.42 9.45
CA LYS A 149 -10.43 -2.62 10.33
C LYS A 149 -11.16 -1.40 10.88
N ARG A 150 -11.83 -0.62 10.02
CA ARG A 150 -12.61 0.57 10.42
C ARG A 150 -13.72 0.24 11.42
N LEU A 151 -14.38 -0.91 11.27
CA LEU A 151 -15.42 -1.37 12.19
C LEU A 151 -14.86 -1.85 13.53
N SER A 152 -13.64 -2.40 13.54
CA SER A 152 -12.97 -2.84 14.77
C SER A 152 -12.43 -1.69 15.62
N GLU A 153 -12.26 -0.50 15.03
CA GLU A 153 -11.77 0.72 15.69
C GLU A 153 -12.91 1.59 16.27
N LEU A 154 -14.17 1.21 16.05
CA LEU A 154 -15.40 1.84 16.60
C LEU A 154 -15.79 1.25 17.96
#